data_AF-A0A914NZA2-F1
#
_entry.id   AF-A0A914NZA2-F1
#
_cell.length_a   1.000
_cell.length_b   1.000
_cell.length_c   1.000
_cell.angle_alpha   90.00
_cell.angle_beta   90.00
_cell.angle_gamma   90.00
#
_symmetry.space_group_name_H-M   'P 1'
#
loop_
_entity.id
_entity.type
_entity.pdbx_description
1 polymer ?
#
loop_
_entity_poly.entity_id
_entity_poly.type
_entity_poly.pdbx_seq_one_letter_code
_entity_poly.pdbx_strand_id
1 'polypeptide(L)'
;MNFLGSALTTIKPRKDDTLIDRLNYYYTSMIIIGLSVTLTAKQYVGQPIQCWVPAEFSHAWEQYAENYCFVYNTYWVKPDEQIPRPVDE
;
A
#
# COMPACT_ATOMS: atom_id res chain seq x y z
N MET A 1 22.19 12.76 13.52
CA MET A 1 21.82 13.31 12.20
C MET A 1 20.32 13.18 12.02
N ASN A 2 19.60 14.30 11.98
CA ASN A 2 18.13 14.30 11.89
C ASN A 2 17.73 14.22 10.42
N PHE A 3 17.61 12.99 9.91
CA PHE A 3 17.31 12.71 8.50
C PHE A 3 16.05 13.43 8.00
N LEU A 4 15.01 13.48 8.84
CA LEU A 4 13.75 14.19 8.60
C LEU A 4 13.94 15.69 8.38
N GLY A 5 14.84 16.34 9.13
CA GLY A 5 15.15 17.75 8.97
C GLY A 5 15.84 18.04 7.64
N SER A 6 16.80 17.20 7.24
CA SER A 6 17.48 17.33 5.93
C SER A 6 16.54 17.10 4.75
N ALA A 7 15.62 16.13 4.85
CA ALA A 7 14.63 15.87 3.82
C ALA A 7 13.71 17.08 3.61
N LEU A 8 13.23 17.69 4.69
CA LEU A 8 12.36 18.88 4.63
C LEU A 8 13.07 20.11 4.06
N THR A 9 14.36 20.30 4.35
CA THR A 9 15.14 21.41 3.77
C THR A 9 15.40 21.23 2.27
N THR A 10 15.43 19.99 1.79
CA THR A 10 15.69 19.68 0.37
C THR A 10 14.48 19.96 -0.50
N ILE A 11 13.26 19.83 0.05
CA ILE A 11 12.00 20.02 -0.68
C ILE A 11 11.61 21.51 -0.73
N LYS A 12 12.46 22.46 -0.33
CA LYS A 12 12.10 23.89 -0.39
C LYS A 12 12.17 24.42 -1.84
N PRO A 13 11.12 25.10 -2.35
CA PRO A 13 11.18 25.66 -3.70
C PRO A 13 12.24 26.76 -3.78
N ARG A 14 13.15 26.70 -4.75
CA ARG A 14 14.13 27.77 -4.98
C ARG A 14 13.52 28.87 -5.86
N LYS A 15 13.98 30.09 -5.63
CA LYS A 15 13.40 31.29 -6.25
C LYS A 15 13.71 31.38 -7.75
N ASP A 16 14.80 30.77 -8.19
CA ASP A 16 15.31 30.84 -9.57
C ASP A 16 14.79 29.71 -10.49
N ASP A 17 13.91 28.84 -9.99
CA ASP A 17 13.41 27.68 -10.75
C ASP A 17 12.24 28.05 -11.68
N THR A 18 12.24 27.45 -12.86
CA THR A 18 11.12 27.57 -13.83
C THR A 18 9.91 26.75 -13.35
N LEU A 19 8.70 27.10 -13.81
CA LEU A 19 7.46 26.39 -13.44
C LEU A 19 7.52 24.87 -13.70
N ILE A 20 8.11 24.48 -14.84
CA ILE A 20 8.25 23.07 -15.24
C ILE A 20 9.16 22.30 -14.27
N ASP A 21 10.20 22.94 -13.77
CA ASP A 21 11.12 22.34 -12.81
C ASP A 21 10.39 22.08 -11.48
N ARG A 22 9.69 23.11 -10.96
CA ARG A 22 8.87 22.99 -9.74
C ARG A 22 7.79 21.92 -9.84
N LEU A 23 7.16 21.75 -11.00
CA LEU A 23 6.18 20.68 -11.22
C LEU A 23 6.77 19.30 -10.95
N ASN A 24 7.98 19.04 -11.45
CA ASN A 24 8.60 17.72 -11.39
C ASN A 24 9.25 17.44 -10.03
N TYR A 25 10.11 18.32 -9.51
CA TYR A 25 10.85 18.01 -8.28
C TYR A 25 10.05 18.27 -7.01
N TYR A 26 9.17 19.28 -7.01
CA TYR A 26 8.44 19.71 -5.81
C TYR A 26 7.03 19.14 -5.79
N TYR A 27 6.17 19.52 -6.75
CA TYR A 27 4.76 19.17 -6.70
C TYR A 27 4.52 17.66 -6.87
N THR A 28 5.10 17.02 -7.90
CA THR A 28 4.98 15.58 -8.11
C THR A 28 5.52 14.79 -6.92
N SER A 29 6.71 15.13 -6.42
CA SER A 29 7.29 14.47 -5.24
C SER A 29 6.41 14.60 -3.99
N MET A 30 5.87 15.79 -3.72
CA MET A 30 4.98 16.00 -2.57
C MET A 30 3.68 15.20 -2.69
N ILE A 31 3.11 15.08 -3.90
CA ILE A 31 1.93 14.25 -4.15
C ILE A 31 2.25 12.77 -3.90
N ILE A 32 3.37 12.27 -4.44
CA ILE A 32 3.78 10.88 -4.23
C ILE A 32 4.02 10.59 -2.75
N ILE A 33 4.66 11.50 -2.01
CA ILE A 33 4.86 11.37 -0.56
C ILE A 33 3.52 11.36 0.19
N GLY A 34 2.59 12.25 -0.18
CA GLY A 34 1.26 12.27 0.44
C GLY A 34 0.48 10.96 0.21
N LEU A 35 0.52 10.44 -1.02
CA LEU A 35 -0.12 9.17 -1.36
C LEU A 35 0.56 7.98 -0.68
N SER A 36 1.89 7.94 -0.63
CA SER A 36 2.62 6.85 0.02
C SER A 36 2.36 6.80 1.52
N VAL A 37 2.29 7.95 2.19
CA VAL A 37 1.90 8.05 3.61
C VAL A 37 0.48 7.54 3.82
N THR A 38 -0.44 7.90 2.92
CA THR A 38 -1.85 7.44 3.01
C THR A 38 -1.97 5.92 2.85
N LEU A 39 -1.27 5.33 1.89
CA LEU A 39 -1.21 3.87 1.70
C LEU A 39 -0.59 3.16 2.90
N THR A 40 0.53 3.71 3.40
CA THR A 40 1.21 3.18 4.59
C THR A 40 0.29 3.20 5.81
N ALA A 41 -0.45 4.29 6.02
CA ALA A 41 -1.42 4.38 7.12
C ALA A 41 -2.51 3.30 7.01
N LYS A 42 -3.01 3.03 5.80
CA LYS A 42 -3.99 1.96 5.56
C LYS A 42 -3.43 0.57 5.84
N GLN A 43 -2.16 0.34 5.53
CA GLN A 43 -1.50 -0.96 5.73
C GLN A 43 -1.17 -1.26 7.20
N TYR A 44 -0.77 -0.25 7.99
CA TYR A 44 -0.33 -0.47 9.38
C TYR A 44 -1.39 -0.23 10.45
N VAL A 45 -2.32 0.70 10.20
CA VAL A 45 -3.36 1.07 11.19
C VAL A 45 -4.74 0.52 10.78
N GLY A 46 -4.97 0.36 9.47
CA GLY A 46 -6.21 -0.17 8.93
C GLY A 46 -6.15 -1.66 8.61
N GLN A 47 -7.22 -2.16 8.01
CA GLN A 47 -7.28 -3.49 7.41
C GLN A 47 -7.00 -3.37 5.91
N PRO A 48 -5.83 -3.83 5.40
CA PRO A 48 -5.46 -3.67 4.00
C PRO A 48 -6.28 -4.57 3.05
N ILE A 49 -6.83 -5.67 3.56
CA ILE A 49 -7.68 -6.62 2.83
C ILE A 49 -8.82 -7.09 3.74
N GLN A 50 -9.95 -7.43 3.14
CA GLN A 50 -11.09 -8.07 3.82
C GLN A 50 -11.39 -9.37 3.09
N CYS A 51 -11.43 -10.47 3.83
CA CYS A 51 -11.58 -11.81 3.25
C CYS A 51 -12.95 -12.38 3.57
N TRP A 52 -13.53 -13.11 2.62
CA TRP A 52 -14.72 -13.91 2.91
C TRP A 52 -14.31 -15.15 3.69
N VAL A 53 -14.57 -15.15 5.00
CA VAL A 53 -14.27 -16.27 5.90
C VAL A 53 -15.53 -17.04 6.31
N PRO A 54 -15.42 -18.31 6.73
CA PRO A 54 -16.56 -19.08 7.22
C PRO A 54 -17.21 -18.43 8.46
N ALA A 55 -18.52 -18.58 8.60
CA ALA A 55 -19.27 -17.99 9.71
C ALA A 55 -18.90 -18.53 11.11
N GLU A 56 -18.20 -19.67 11.18
CA GLU A 56 -17.75 -20.24 12.45
C GLU A 56 -16.47 -19.60 12.99
N PHE A 57 -15.77 -18.77 12.18
CA PHE A 57 -14.56 -18.11 12.64
C PHE A 57 -14.90 -17.02 13.66
N SER A 58 -14.18 -17.01 14.78
CA SER A 58 -14.22 -15.87 15.69
C SER A 58 -13.48 -14.68 15.07
N HIS A 59 -13.72 -13.48 15.59
CA HIS A 59 -13.08 -12.27 15.07
C HIS A 59 -11.55 -12.32 15.09
N ALA A 60 -10.94 -13.03 16.05
CA ALA A 60 -9.49 -13.22 16.09
C ALA A 60 -8.98 -14.10 14.93
N TRP A 61 -9.75 -15.12 14.54
CA TRP A 61 -9.43 -15.98 13.40
C TRP A 61 -9.62 -15.28 12.07
N GLU A 62 -10.64 -14.41 11.97
CA GLU A 62 -10.85 -13.52 10.83
C GLU A 62 -9.64 -12.62 10.61
N GLN A 63 -9.21 -11.88 11.63
CA GLN A 63 -8.01 -11.02 11.56
C GLN A 63 -6.74 -11.81 11.20
N TYR A 64 -6.60 -13.03 11.73
CA TYR A 64 -5.47 -13.89 11.38
C TYR A 64 -5.50 -14.29 9.90
N ALA A 65 -6.65 -14.72 9.40
CA ALA A 65 -6.83 -15.11 8.01
C ALA A 65 -6.58 -13.93 7.05
N GLU A 66 -7.08 -12.75 7.38
CA GLU A 66 -6.86 -11.52 6.60
C GLU A 66 -5.36 -11.18 6.50
N ASN A 67 -4.65 -11.22 7.64
CA ASN A 67 -3.21 -10.98 7.65
C ASN A 67 -2.42 -12.05 6.88
N TYR A 68 -2.85 -13.31 6.98
CA TYR A 68 -2.25 -14.40 6.22
C TYR A 68 -2.43 -14.18 4.72
N CYS A 69 -3.64 -13.89 4.26
CA CYS A 69 -3.92 -13.59 2.85
C CYS A 69 -3.23 -12.33 2.33
N PHE A 70 -2.96 -11.35 3.20
CA PHE A 70 -2.23 -10.14 2.80
C PHE A 70 -0.72 -10.39 2.60
N VAL A 71 -0.13 -11.25 3.43
CA VAL A 71 1.32 -11.54 3.39
C VAL A 71 1.65 -12.62 2.34
N TYR A 72 0.79 -13.62 2.17
CA TYR A 72 0.97 -14.67 1.18
C TYR A 72 0.42 -14.27 -0.20
N ASN A 73 1.01 -14.82 -1.27
CA ASN A 73 0.57 -14.54 -2.63
C ASN A 73 -0.89 -14.97 -2.85
N THR A 74 -1.66 -14.12 -3.53
CA THR A 74 -3.01 -14.41 -4.00
C THR A 74 -3.03 -14.51 -5.52
N TYR A 75 -4.02 -15.22 -6.06
CA TYR A 75 -4.24 -15.33 -7.50
C TYR A 75 -5.68 -15.00 -7.83
N TRP A 76 -5.91 -14.51 -9.04
CA TRP A 76 -7.24 -14.18 -9.52
C TRP A 76 -7.78 -15.32 -10.39
N VAL A 77 -9.04 -15.70 -10.16
CA VAL A 77 -9.80 -16.66 -10.96
C VAL A 77 -11.09 -15.96 -11.41
N LYS A 78 -11.50 -16.22 -12.65
CA LYS A 78 -12.78 -15.73 -13.16
C LYS A 78 -13.94 -16.39 -12.38
N PRO A 79 -15.01 -15.66 -12.06
CA PRO A 79 -16.15 -16.23 -11.33
C PRO A 79 -16.78 -17.48 -11.97
N ASP A 80 -16.74 -17.58 -13.31
CA ASP A 80 -17.32 -18.69 -14.07
C ASP A 80 -16.35 -19.87 -14.29
N GLU A 81 -15.11 -19.76 -13.80
CA GLU A 81 -14.06 -20.76 -13.98
C GLU A 81 -13.85 -21.57 -12.70
N GLN A 82 -13.56 -22.86 -12.85
CA GLN A 82 -13.27 -23.71 -11.70
C GLN A 82 -11.87 -23.40 -11.15
N ILE A 83 -11.72 -23.46 -9.83
CA ILE A 83 -10.42 -23.28 -9.17
C ILE A 83 -9.46 -24.38 -9.68
N PRO A 84 -8.29 -24.02 -10.23
CA PRO A 84 -7.35 -24.99 -10.75
C PRO A 84 -6.85 -25.91 -9.64
N ARG A 85 -6.82 -27.21 -9.93
CA ARG A 85 -6.24 -28.19 -9.01
C ARG A 85 -4.72 -28.05 -9.02
N PRO A 86 -4.05 -28.27 -7.88
CA PRO A 86 -2.60 -28.36 -7.87
C PRO A 86 -2.17 -29.42 -8.88
N VAL A 87 -1.15 -29.12 -9.68
CA VAL A 87 -0.51 -30.13 -10.52
C VAL A 87 0.34 -30.95 -9.57
N ASP A 88 -0.19 -32.09 -9.15
CA ASP A 88 0.57 -33.08 -8.39
C ASP A 88 1.79 -33.49 -9.25
N GLU A 89 3.01 -33.37 -8.71
CA GLU A 89 4.18 -34.13 -9.23
C GLU A 89 4.09 -35.59 -8.80
#